data_AF-A4YGJ2-F1
#
_entry.id   AF-A4YGJ2-F1
#
_cell.length_a   1.000
_cell.length_b   1.000
_cell.length_c   1.000
_cell.angle_alpha   90.00
_cell.angle_beta   90.00
_cell.angle_gamma   90.00
#
_symmetry.space_group_name_H-M   'P 1'
#
loop_
_entity.id
_entity.type
_entity.pdbx_description
1 polymer ?
#
loop_
_entity_poly.entity_id
_entity_poly.type
_entity_poly.pdbx_seq_one_letter_code
_entity_poly.pdbx_strand_id
1 'polypeptide(L)' 'MSEVVSVRLKREVIREIDELVSLGLFSSRNEALSFIISEGLKEAEEWRRVLDRSKKVGVPLLDKPLEDFLSERDRY' A
#
# COMPACT_ATOMS: atom_id res chain seq x y z
N MET A 1 17.38 -9.18 -16.34
CA MET A 1 16.67 -10.32 -16.95
C MET A 1 15.20 -10.15 -16.60
N SER A 2 14.27 -10.17 -17.55
CA SER A 2 12.84 -10.05 -17.28
C SER A 2 12.17 -11.41 -17.46
N GLU A 3 11.34 -11.81 -16.52
CA GLU A 3 10.53 -13.03 -16.61
C GLU A 3 9.09 -12.67 -16.94
N VAL A 4 8.43 -13.49 -17.75
CA VAL A 4 7.01 -13.32 -18.07
C VAL A 4 6.20 -14.13 -17.09
N VAL A 5 5.33 -13.46 -16.33
CA VAL A 5 4.46 -14.09 -15.33
C VAL A 5 3.01 -13.90 -15.75
N SER A 6 2.22 -14.98 -15.80
CA SER A 6 0.78 -14.88 -16.00
C SER A 6 0.06 -14.76 -14.66
N VAL A 7 -0.79 -13.75 -14.49
CA VAL A 7 -1.56 -13.53 -13.26
C VAL A 7 -3.04 -13.38 -13.55
N ARG A 8 -3.89 -13.78 -12.61
CA ARG A 8 -5.33 -13.50 -12.63
C ARG A 8 -5.61 -12.33 -11.71
N LEU A 9 -6.14 -11.24 -12.28
CA LEU A 9 -6.50 -10.04 -11.56
C LEU A 9 -8.00 -9.81 -11.66
N LYS A 10 -8.57 -9.16 -10.64
CA LYS A 10 -9.96 -8.69 -10.69
C LYS A 10 -10.10 -7.69 -11.84
N ARG A 11 -11.27 -7.69 -12.47
CA ARG A 11 -11.56 -6.80 -13.60
C ARG A 11 -11.45 -5.32 -13.22
N GLU A 12 -11.83 -4.96 -12.00
CA GLU A 12 -11.73 -3.60 -11.45
C GLU A 12 -10.27 -3.13 -11.44
N VAL A 13 -9.35 -3.95 -10.92
CA VAL A 13 -7.91 -3.65 -10.92
C VAL A 13 -7.39 -3.41 -12.33
N ILE A 14 -7.77 -4.26 -13.30
CA ILE A 14 -7.34 -4.08 -14.70
C ILE A 14 -7.84 -2.74 -15.26
N ARG A 15 -9.06 -2.33 -14.92
CA ARG A 15 -9.61 -1.03 -15.38
C ARG A 15 -8.85 0.15 -14.80
N GLU A 16 -8.51 0.11 -13.52
CA GLU A 16 -7.71 1.17 -12.90
C GLU A 16 -6.32 1.27 -13.55
N ILE A 17 -5.66 0.13 -13.82
CA ILE A 17 -4.39 0.11 -14.54
C ILE A 17 -4.53 0.70 -15.95
N ASP A 18 -5.61 0.37 -16.66
CA ASP A 18 -5.90 0.91 -17.99
C ASP A 18 -6.09 2.43 -17.98
N GLU A 19 -6.75 2.94 -16.95
CA GLU A 19 -6.95 4.37 -16.76
C GLU A 19 -5.63 5.10 -16.53
N LEU A 20 -4.73 4.54 -15.71
CA LEU A 20 -3.40 5.13 -15.50
C LEU A 20 -2.58 5.20 -16.80
N VAL A 21 -2.68 4.18 -17.65
CA VAL A 21 -2.03 4.17 -18.96
C VAL A 21 -2.70 5.17 -19.91
N SER A 22 -4.04 5.26 -19.92
CA SER A 22 -4.77 6.17 -20.81
C SER A 22 -4.55 7.64 -20.47
N LEU A 23 -4.30 7.95 -19.19
CA LEU A 23 -3.90 9.28 -18.72
C LEU A 23 -2.45 9.63 -19.08
N GLY A 24 -1.69 8.69 -19.64
CA GLY A 24 -0.29 8.89 -20.04
C GLY A 24 0.70 8.87 -18.87
N LEU A 25 0.29 8.40 -17.68
CA LEU A 25 1.18 8.26 -16.52
C LEU A 25 2.18 7.12 -16.71
N PHE A 26 1.80 6.10 -17.50
CA PHE A 26 2.66 4.98 -17.84
C PHE A 26 2.55 4.66 -19.33
N SER A 27 3.63 4.19 -19.93
CA SER A 27 3.71 3.83 -21.34
C SER A 27 3.04 2.48 -21.63
N SER A 28 2.87 1.64 -20.61
CA SER A 28 2.23 0.31 -20.74
C SER A 28 1.65 -0.20 -19.43
N ARG A 29 0.75 -1.20 -19.52
CA ARG A 29 0.24 -1.93 -18.34
C ARG A 29 1.36 -2.59 -17.52
N ASN A 30 2.39 -3.11 -18.19
CA ASN A 30 3.50 -3.76 -17.52
C ASN A 30 4.31 -2.77 -16.68
N GLU A 31 4.53 -1.57 -17.21
CA GLU A 31 5.21 -0.49 -16.49
C GLU A 31 4.39 -0.05 -15.26
N ALA A 32 3.09 0.19 -15.45
CA ALA A 32 2.17 0.53 -14.37
C ALA A 32 2.15 -0.53 -13.27
N LEU A 33 1.97 -1.81 -13.63
CA LEU A 33 1.96 -2.93 -12.69
C LEU A 33 3.30 -3.08 -11.97
N SER A 34 4.42 -2.97 -12.69
CA SER A 34 5.75 -3.08 -12.09
C SER A 34 5.99 -1.98 -11.06
N PHE A 35 5.60 -0.75 -11.38
CA PHE A 35 5.70 0.38 -10.46
C PHE A 35 4.86 0.14 -9.20
N ILE A 36 3.57 -0.17 -9.36
CA ILE A 36 2.64 -0.38 -8.25
C ILE A 36 3.08 -1.53 -7.35
N ILE A 37 3.52 -2.64 -7.93
CA ILE A 37 4.05 -3.78 -7.16
C ILE A 37 5.31 -3.37 -6.38
N SER A 38 6.21 -2.60 -7.00
CA SER A 38 7.43 -2.14 -6.33
C SER A 38 7.13 -1.23 -5.13
N GLU A 39 6.27 -0.22 -5.32
CA GLU A 39 5.87 0.68 -4.24
C GLU A 39 5.10 -0.06 -3.14
N GLY A 40 4.19 -0.97 -3.51
CA GLY A 40 3.47 -1.80 -2.54
C GLY A 40 4.38 -2.70 -1.71
N LEU A 41 5.47 -3.22 -2.28
CA LEU A 41 6.47 -4.01 -1.54
C LEU A 41 7.28 -3.16 -0.56
N LYS A 42 7.66 -1.92 -0.95
CA LYS A 42 8.36 -0.98 -0.06
C LYS A 42 7.49 -0.61 1.13
N GLU A 43 6.24 -0.24 0.88
CA GLU A 43 5.25 0.10 1.89
C GLU A 43 5.05 -1.08 2.87
N ALA A 44 4.89 -2.29 2.35
CA ALA A 44 4.74 -3.49 3.18
C ALA A 44 5.96 -3.78 4.07
N GLU A 45 7.18 -3.49 3.59
CA GLU A 45 8.39 -3.61 4.39
C GLU A 45 8.44 -2.55 5.50
N GLU A 46 8.04 -1.31 5.21
CA GLU A 46 7.95 -0.25 6.20
C GLU A 46 6.96 -0.61 7.31
N TRP A 47 5.76 -1.06 6.95
CA TRP A 47 4.78 -1.56 7.91
C TRP A 47 5.32 -2.70 8.77
N ARG A 48 6.06 -3.65 8.17
CA ARG A 48 6.70 -4.72 8.94
C ARG A 48 7.67 -4.17 9.99
N ARG A 49 8.48 -3.16 9.63
CA ARG A 49 9.40 -2.50 10.57
C ARG A 49 8.66 -1.77 11.69
N VAL A 50 7.54 -1.10 11.38
CA VAL A 50 6.69 -0.43 12.38
C VAL A 50 6.12 -1.45 13.36
N LEU A 51 5.55 -2.55 12.86
CA LEU A 51 5.00 -3.63 13.66
C LEU A 51 6.05 -4.26 14.59
N ASP A 52 7.26 -4.51 14.08
CA ASP A 52 8.37 -5.06 14.87
C ASP A 52 8.85 -4.10 15.96
N ARG A 53 8.87 -2.79 15.69
CA ARG A 53 9.19 -1.79 16.73
C ARG A 53 8.08 -1.73 17.78
N SER A 54 6.82 -1.65 17.38
CA SER A 54 5.68 -1.64 18.30
C SER A 54 5.74 -2.81 19.29
N LYS A 55 6.03 -4.03 18.80
CA LYS A 55 6.23 -5.22 19.66
C LYS A 55 7.36 -5.06 20.66
N LYS A 56 8.49 -4.45 20.26
CA LYS A 56 9.66 -4.26 21.13
C LYS A 56 9.44 -3.19 22.21
N VAL A 57 8.69 -2.14 21.90
CA VAL A 57 8.46 -1.01 22.82
C VAL A 57 7.18 -1.21 23.67
N GLY A 58 6.42 -2.29 23.43
CA GLY A 58 5.17 -2.57 24.16
C GLY A 58 4.06 -1.55 23.87
N VAL A 59 4.18 -0.79 22.78
CA VAL A 59 3.21 0.22 22.39
C VAL A 59 2.11 -0.48 21.58
N PRO A 60 0.85 -0.48 22.06
CA PRO A 60 -0.26 -1.03 21.27
C PRO A 60 -0.40 -0.23 19.97
N LEU A 61 -0.63 -0.95 18.88
CA LEU A 61 -1.06 -0.31 17.64
C LEU A 61 -2.42 0.34 17.93
N LEU A 62 -2.55 1.61 17.56
CA LEU A 62 -3.83 2.29 17.68
C LEU A 62 -4.70 1.84 16.52
N ASP A 63 -5.77 1.11 16.84
CA ASP A 63 -6.77 0.64 15.88
C ASP A 63 -7.66 1.79 15.36
N LYS A 64 -7.44 3.00 15.89
CA LYS A 64 -8.26 4.19 15.67
C LYS A 64 -7.39 5.33 15.15
N PRO A 65 -7.95 6.23 14.33
CA PRO A 65 -7.30 7.48 13.93
C PRO A 65 -6.81 8.29 15.14
N LEU A 66 -5.75 9.06 14.94
CA LEU A 66 -5.19 9.92 15.99
C LEU A 66 -6.23 10.93 16.49
N GLU A 67 -7.13 11.43 15.63
CA GLU A 67 -8.19 12.35 16.05
C GLU A 67 -9.12 11.73 17.10
N ASP A 68 -9.53 10.47 16.92
CA ASP A 68 -10.40 9.77 17.86
C ASP A 68 -9.72 9.59 19.21
N PHE A 69 -8.42 9.28 19.20
CA PHE A 69 -7.63 9.10 20.42
C PHE A 69 -7.45 10.42 21.19
N LEU A 70 -7.19 11.53 20.49
CA LEU A 70 -7.07 12.86 21.10
C LEU A 70 -8.42 13.36 21.65
N SER A 71 -9.50 13.05 20.95
CA SER A 71 -10.87 13.38 21.37
C SER A 71 -11.32 12.65 22.64
N GLU A 72 -10.74 11.48 22.94
CA GLU A 72 -10.97 10.75 24.20
C GLU A 72 -10.15 11.34 25.35
N ARG A 73 -8.92 11.81 25.08
CA ARG A 73 -8.05 12.45 26.08
C ARG A 73 -8.64 13.78 26.57
N ASP A 74 -9.15 14.61 25.66
CA ASP A 74 -9.65 15.95 26.00
C ASP A 74 -11.00 15.91 26.77
N ARG A 75 -11.57 14.73 27.00
CA ARG A 75 -12.76 14.51 27.85
C ARG A 75 -12.43 14.23 29.32
N TYR A 76 -11.16 14.07 29.66
CA TYR A 76 -10.65 13.85 31.02
C TYR A 76 -9.70 14.98 31.45
#